data_AF-A0A095VW53-F1
#
_entry.id   AF-A0A095VW53-F1
#
_cell.length_a   1.000
_cell.length_b   1.000
_cell.length_c   1.000
_cell.angle_alpha   90.00
_cell.angle_beta   90.00
_cell.angle_gamma   90.00
#
_symmetry.space_group_name_H-M   'P 1'
#
loop_
_entity.id
_entity.type
_entity.pdbx_description
1 polymer ?
#
loop_
_entity_poly.entity_id
_entity_poly.type
_entity_poly.pdbx_seq_one_letter_code
_entity_poly.pdbx_strand_id
1 'polypeptide(L)'
;MTNQEPDAQGAPLRAYTDPAYRPLCATLADVRANIDRLDDDIVRLIAERAMYVKDAARFKRDAFQVSAPARQAQVFEKVRLLAQRHDQGFANLDQVVDATYRAMVAAFIANEQTYFNAMKDLGDTHA
;
A
#
# COMPACT_ATOMS: atom_id res chain seq x y z
N MET A 1 13.59 24.14 -23.12
CA MET A 1 13.21 22.72 -23.28
C MET A 1 11.70 22.68 -23.31
N THR A 2 11.10 22.25 -24.42
CA THR A 2 9.64 22.15 -24.54
C THR A 2 9.14 21.01 -23.67
N ASN A 3 8.28 21.34 -22.70
CA ASN A 3 7.69 20.39 -21.77
C ASN A 3 6.50 19.68 -22.45
N GLN A 4 6.76 18.94 -23.53
CA GLN A 4 5.76 18.13 -24.20
C GLN A 4 5.72 16.73 -23.60
N GLU A 5 4.51 16.22 -23.37
CA GLU A 5 4.30 14.84 -22.97
C GLU A 5 4.83 13.87 -24.04
N PRO A 6 5.31 12.68 -23.65
CA PRO A 6 5.68 11.64 -24.61
C PRO A 6 4.47 11.20 -25.44
N ASP A 7 4.70 10.88 -26.71
CA ASP A 7 3.70 10.22 -27.54
C ASP A 7 3.34 8.86 -26.92
N ALA A 8 2.09 8.72 -26.47
CA ALA A 8 1.64 7.53 -25.76
C ALA A 8 1.61 6.28 -26.65
N GLN A 9 1.46 6.47 -27.97
CA GLN A 9 1.41 5.39 -28.97
C GLN A 9 2.73 5.22 -29.73
N GLY A 10 3.73 6.06 -29.43
CA GLY A 10 5.04 6.02 -30.05
C GLY A 10 5.87 4.82 -29.61
N ALA A 11 6.91 4.51 -30.40
CA ALA A 11 7.89 3.49 -30.05
C ALA A 11 8.73 3.89 -28.82
N PRO A 12 9.25 2.93 -28.03
CA PRO A 12 10.12 3.21 -26.90
C PRO A 12 11.35 4.03 -27.32
N LEU A 13 11.60 5.14 -26.61
CA LEU A 13 12.77 6.00 -26.87
C LEU A 13 14.05 5.52 -26.17
N ARG A 14 13.94 4.52 -25.29
CA ARG A 14 15.04 4.00 -24.47
C ARG A 14 14.87 2.50 -24.25
N ALA A 15 16.00 1.81 -24.05
CA ALA A 15 16.06 0.40 -23.66
C ALA A 15 16.97 0.24 -22.43
N TYR A 16 16.66 -0.75 -21.59
CA TYR A 16 17.54 -1.12 -20.49
C TYR A 16 18.80 -1.80 -21.01
N THR A 17 19.92 -1.59 -20.32
CA THR A 17 21.19 -2.27 -20.60
C THR A 17 21.27 -3.66 -19.97
N ASP A 18 20.36 -3.97 -19.05
CA ASP A 18 20.23 -5.30 -18.46
C ASP A 18 19.76 -6.31 -19.53
N PRO A 19 20.57 -7.32 -19.89
CA PRO A 19 20.20 -8.32 -20.88
C PRO A 19 19.08 -9.27 -20.41
N ALA A 20 18.79 -9.34 -19.11
CA ALA A 20 17.70 -10.13 -18.56
C ALA A 20 16.35 -9.41 -18.68
N TYR A 21 16.34 -8.09 -18.82
CA TYR A 21 15.11 -7.32 -18.92
C TYR A 21 14.27 -7.70 -20.15
N ARG A 22 12.95 -7.78 -19.97
CA ARG A 22 11.97 -8.01 -21.04
C ARG A 22 10.87 -6.94 -20.94
N PRO A 23 10.58 -6.18 -22.01
CA PRO A 23 9.47 -5.23 -22.01
C PRO A 23 8.13 -5.90 -21.72
N LEU A 24 7.32 -5.31 -20.84
CA LEU A 24 5.98 -5.80 -20.50
C LEU A 24 4.89 -5.28 -21.46
N CYS A 25 5.16 -4.18 -22.15
CA CYS A 25 4.19 -3.42 -22.94
C CYS A 25 4.86 -2.89 -24.21
N ALA A 26 4.07 -2.72 -25.28
CA ALA A 26 4.57 -2.19 -26.55
C ALA A 26 4.57 -0.66 -26.56
N THR A 27 3.59 -0.04 -25.90
CA THR A 27 3.38 1.42 -25.89
C THR A 27 3.28 1.98 -24.47
N LEU A 28 3.43 3.30 -24.32
CA LEU A 28 3.19 3.97 -23.04
C LEU A 28 1.69 3.95 -22.67
N ALA A 29 0.79 3.92 -23.64
CA ALA A 29 -0.64 3.73 -23.41
C ALA A 29 -0.93 2.38 -22.74
N ASP A 30 -0.30 1.29 -23.20
CA ASP A 30 -0.43 -0.04 -22.59
C ASP A 30 0.08 -0.05 -21.15
N VAL A 31 1.20 0.62 -20.87
CA VAL A 31 1.76 0.75 -19.52
C VAL A 31 0.73 1.44 -18.61
N ARG A 32 0.18 2.57 -19.05
CA ARG A 32 -0.81 3.34 -18.28
C ARG A 32 -2.07 2.51 -18.01
N ALA A 33 -2.62 1.84 -19.02
CA ALA A 33 -3.80 1.01 -18.84
C ALA A 33 -3.57 -0.15 -17.84
N ASN A 34 -2.38 -0.75 -17.83
CA ASN A 34 -2.04 -1.78 -16.86
C ASN A 34 -1.85 -1.22 -15.44
N ILE A 35 -1.29 -0.01 -15.31
CA ILE A 35 -1.21 0.70 -14.02
C ILE A 35 -2.60 1.05 -13.52
N ASP A 36 -3.47 1.63 -14.36
CA ASP A 36 -4.85 1.96 -13.98
C ASP A 36 -5.62 0.73 -13.49
N ARG A 37 -5.44 -0.42 -14.15
CA ARG A 37 -6.01 -1.70 -13.71
C ARG A 37 -5.47 -2.13 -12.35
N LEU A 38 -4.17 -1.98 -12.11
CA LEU A 38 -3.56 -2.32 -10.82
C LEU A 38 -4.01 -1.36 -9.72
N ASP A 39 -4.20 -0.08 -10.03
CA ASP A 39 -4.67 0.93 -9.09
C ASP A 39 -6.09 0.61 -8.59
N ASP A 40 -6.99 0.17 -9.48
CA ASP A 40 -8.32 -0.32 -9.09
C ASP A 40 -8.23 -1.52 -8.11
N ASP A 41 -7.39 -2.50 -8.43
CA ASP A 41 -7.15 -3.67 -7.58
C ASP A 41 -6.56 -3.27 -6.21
N ILE A 42 -5.59 -2.37 -6.19
CA ILE A 42 -4.95 -1.89 -4.97
C ILE A 42 -5.96 -1.14 -4.10
N VAL A 43 -6.73 -0.22 -4.68
CA VAL A 43 -7.75 0.55 -3.94
C VAL A 43 -8.82 -0.38 -3.37
N ARG A 44 -9.28 -1.37 -4.14
CA ARG A 44 -10.22 -2.39 -3.67
C ARG A 44 -9.68 -3.15 -2.45
N LEU A 45 -8.42 -3.59 -2.51
CA LEU A 45 -7.76 -4.30 -1.39
C LEU A 45 -7.55 -3.40 -0.16
N ILE A 46 -7.23 -2.12 -0.37
CA ILE A 46 -7.12 -1.14 0.71
C ILE A 46 -8.49 -0.93 1.38
N ALA A 47 -9.58 -0.84 0.61
CA ALA A 47 -10.93 -0.72 1.12
C ALA A 47 -11.35 -1.94 1.95
N GLU A 48 -11.02 -3.15 1.49
CA GLU A 48 -11.24 -4.37 2.26
C GLU A 48 -10.43 -4.37 3.57
N ARG A 49 -9.14 -4.02 3.50
CA ARG A 49 -8.28 -3.88 4.68
C ARG A 49 -8.84 -2.84 5.66
N ALA A 50 -9.40 -1.74 5.17
CA ALA A 50 -10.00 -0.69 5.99
C ALA A 50 -11.16 -1.21 6.85
N MET A 51 -11.97 -2.12 6.32
CA MET A 51 -13.07 -2.71 7.07
C MET A 51 -12.58 -3.56 8.24
N TYR A 52 -11.50 -4.31 8.07
CA TYR A 52 -10.88 -5.06 9.17
C TYR A 52 -10.23 -4.15 10.22
N VAL A 53 -9.61 -3.03 9.80
CA VAL A 53 -9.12 -2.02 10.77
C VAL A 53 -10.29 -1.42 11.55
N LYS A 54 -11.39 -1.07 10.88
CA LYS A 54 -12.59 -0.54 11.52
C LYS A 54 -13.17 -1.53 12.53
N ASP A 55 -13.26 -2.81 12.19
CA ASP A 55 -13.77 -3.84 13.10
C ASP A 55 -12.81 -4.10 14.29
N ALA A 56 -11.50 -4.03 14.05
CA ALA A 56 -10.49 -4.15 15.10
C ALA A 56 -10.65 -3.11 16.23
N ALA A 57 -11.20 -1.93 15.92
CA ALA A 57 -11.47 -0.88 16.90
C ALA A 57 -12.39 -1.35 18.05
N ARG A 58 -13.27 -2.32 17.81
CA ARG A 58 -14.17 -2.91 18.83
C ARG A 58 -13.43 -3.71 19.90
N PHE A 59 -12.18 -4.10 19.65
CA PHE A 59 -11.35 -4.87 20.57
C PHE A 59 -10.37 -4.00 21.36
N LYS A 60 -10.40 -2.69 21.17
CA LYS A 60 -9.48 -1.75 21.80
C LYS A 60 -10.18 -1.03 22.95
N ARG A 61 -9.48 -0.91 24.08
CA ARG A 61 -9.99 -0.29 25.31
C ARG A 61 -9.60 1.19 25.42
N ASP A 62 -8.44 1.56 24.87
CA ASP A 62 -7.88 2.90 24.99
C ASP A 62 -7.02 3.30 23.77
N ALA A 63 -6.63 4.58 23.74
CA ALA A 63 -5.82 5.16 22.67
C ALA A 63 -4.41 4.54 22.53
N PHE A 64 -3.85 3.93 23.57
CA PHE A 64 -2.56 3.24 23.47
C PHE A 64 -2.70 1.94 22.68
N GLN A 65 -3.81 1.21 22.88
CA GLN A 65 -4.18 0.05 22.07
C GLN A 65 -4.56 0.43 20.64
N VAL A 66 -5.03 1.65 20.39
CA VAL A 66 -5.22 2.22 19.04
C VAL A 66 -3.90 2.29 18.28
N SER A 67 -2.83 2.81 18.90
CA SER A 67 -1.50 2.88 18.28
C SER A 67 -0.84 1.50 18.09
N ALA A 68 -0.91 0.60 19.06
CA ALA A 68 -0.33 -0.76 19.00
C ALA A 68 1.07 -0.86 18.34
N PRO A 69 2.13 -0.20 18.89
CA PRO A 69 3.44 -0.10 18.23
C PRO A 69 4.11 -1.43 17.87
N ALA A 70 3.99 -2.44 18.74
CA ALA A 70 4.54 -3.77 18.48
C ALA A 70 3.90 -4.43 17.25
N ARG A 71 2.58 -4.25 17.08
CA ARG A 71 1.86 -4.76 15.92
C ARG A 71 2.27 -4.04 14.64
N GLN A 72 2.50 -2.72 14.69
CA GLN A 72 3.00 -1.97 13.54
C GLN A 72 4.37 -2.49 13.07
N ALA A 73 5.31 -2.71 13.99
CA ALA A 73 6.63 -3.27 13.67
C ALA A 73 6.51 -4.63 12.97
N GLN A 74 5.60 -5.50 13.43
CA GLN A 74 5.31 -6.78 12.78
C GLN A 74 4.71 -6.62 11.37
N VAL A 75 3.85 -5.62 11.13
CA VAL A 75 3.35 -5.33 9.78
C VAL A 75 4.52 -4.95 8.87
N PHE A 76 5.36 -4.01 9.31
CA PHE A 76 6.46 -3.50 8.49
C PHE A 76 7.47 -4.58 8.14
N GLU A 77 7.83 -5.44 9.09
CA GLU A 77 8.72 -6.56 8.80
C GLU A 77 8.08 -7.56 7.82
N LYS A 78 6.81 -7.91 8.03
CA LYS A 78 6.09 -8.84 7.15
C LYS A 78 6.03 -8.33 5.70
N VAL A 79 5.78 -7.04 5.48
CA VAL A 79 5.63 -6.49 4.12
C VAL A 79 6.95 -6.36 3.40
N ARG A 80 8.05 -6.13 4.11
CA ARG A 80 9.41 -6.20 3.53
C ARG A 80 9.72 -7.62 3.02
N LEU A 81 9.39 -8.64 3.80
CA LEU A 81 9.54 -10.04 3.38
C LEU A 81 8.64 -10.40 2.19
N LEU A 82 7.41 -9.85 2.14
CA LEU A 82 6.54 -10.00 0.98
C LEU A 82 7.10 -9.30 -0.25
N ALA A 83 7.64 -8.08 -0.11
CA ALA A 83 8.29 -7.37 -1.20
C ALA A 83 9.46 -8.18 -1.79
N GLN A 84 10.32 -8.73 -0.94
CA GLN A 84 11.42 -9.60 -1.38
C GLN A 84 10.91 -10.86 -2.12
N ARG A 85 9.82 -11.47 -1.64
CA ARG A 85 9.23 -12.66 -2.28
C ARG A 85 8.64 -12.35 -3.66
N HIS A 86 8.09 -11.16 -3.83
CA HIS A 86 7.39 -10.76 -5.05
C HIS A 86 8.26 -9.93 -6.00
N ASP A 87 9.52 -9.66 -5.66
CA ASP A 87 10.42 -8.87 -6.49
C ASP A 87 10.71 -9.57 -7.83
N GLN A 88 10.54 -8.83 -8.92
CA GLN A 88 10.78 -9.27 -10.29
C GLN A 88 12.00 -8.57 -10.92
N GLY A 89 12.86 -7.95 -10.10
CA GLY A 89 14.03 -7.19 -10.52
C GLY A 89 13.86 -5.68 -10.40
N PHE A 90 12.91 -5.21 -9.60
CA PHE A 90 12.72 -3.79 -9.33
C PHE A 90 13.62 -3.35 -8.19
N ALA A 91 14.67 -2.58 -8.51
CA ALA A 91 15.61 -2.09 -7.51
C ALA A 91 14.90 -1.32 -6.38
N ASN A 92 15.19 -1.71 -5.13
CA ASN A 92 14.63 -1.12 -3.91
C ASN A 92 13.11 -1.31 -3.74
N LEU A 93 12.51 -2.38 -4.28
CA LEU A 93 11.09 -2.67 -4.12
C LEU A 93 10.67 -2.74 -2.64
N ASP A 94 11.52 -3.28 -1.78
CA ASP A 94 11.31 -3.37 -0.33
C ASP A 94 11.13 -1.99 0.32
N GLN A 95 11.92 -0.99 -0.09
CA GLN A 95 11.81 0.39 0.39
C GLN A 95 10.53 1.07 -0.08
N VAL A 96 10.13 0.84 -1.33
CA VAL A 96 8.85 1.34 -1.87
C VAL A 96 7.69 0.77 -1.05
N VAL A 97 7.67 -0.55 -0.85
CA VAL A 97 6.62 -1.23 -0.09
C VAL A 97 6.60 -0.78 1.38
N ASP A 98 7.77 -0.63 2.02
CA ASP A 98 7.87 -0.14 3.40
C ASP A 98 7.29 1.28 3.54
N ALA A 99 7.63 2.19 2.62
CA ALA A 99 7.13 3.56 2.63
C ALA A 99 5.60 3.60 2.44
N THR A 100 5.07 2.85 1.47
CA THR A 100 3.62 2.75 1.23
C THR A 100 2.88 2.23 2.46
N TYR A 101 3.37 1.17 3.09
CA TYR A 101 2.72 0.60 4.28
C TYR A 101 2.81 1.51 5.50
N ARG A 102 3.91 2.25 5.69
CA ARG A 102 4.03 3.24 6.78
C ARG A 102 2.99 4.35 6.64
N ALA A 103 2.87 4.92 5.45
CA ALA A 103 1.87 5.95 5.17
C ALA A 103 0.45 5.43 5.38
N MET A 104 0.14 4.26 4.83
CA MET A 104 -1.18 3.62 4.97
C MET A 104 -1.53 3.30 6.43
N VAL A 105 -0.59 2.74 7.21
CA VAL A 105 -0.81 2.43 8.64
C VAL A 105 -1.02 3.72 9.44
N ALA A 106 -0.24 4.77 9.20
CA ALA A 106 -0.42 6.05 9.86
C ALA A 106 -1.81 6.66 9.56
N ALA A 107 -2.25 6.62 8.30
CA ALA A 107 -3.57 7.10 7.90
C ALA A 107 -4.71 6.31 8.57
N PHE A 108 -4.57 4.99 8.68
CA PHE A 108 -5.55 4.15 9.37
C PHE A 108 -5.64 4.43 10.86
N ILE A 109 -4.51 4.60 11.55
CA ILE A 109 -4.49 4.95 12.98
C ILE A 109 -5.17 6.31 13.19
N ALA A 110 -4.85 7.31 12.35
CA ALA A 110 -5.48 8.62 12.44
C ALA A 110 -7.01 8.54 12.25
N ASN A 111 -7.48 7.72 11.31
CA ASN A 111 -8.92 7.53 11.08
C ASN A 111 -9.62 6.70 12.16
N GLU A 112 -8.94 5.70 12.73
CA GLU A 112 -9.49 4.85 13.80
C GLU A 112 -9.84 5.66 15.05
N GLN A 113 -9.06 6.70 15.36
CA GLN A 113 -9.36 7.65 16.44
C GLN A 113 -10.77 8.26 16.29
N THR A 114 -11.20 8.55 15.06
CA THR A 114 -12.54 9.07 14.77
C THR A 114 -13.63 8.06 15.08
N TYR A 115 -13.43 6.78 14.72
CA TYR A 115 -14.38 5.73 15.05
C TYR A 115 -14.45 5.49 16.55
N PHE A 116 -13.30 5.42 17.22
CA PHE A 116 -13.22 5.17 18.66
C PHE A 116 -13.98 6.21 19.46
N ASN A 117 -13.82 7.50 19.14
CA ASN A 117 -14.52 8.59 19.81
C ASN A 117 -16.05 8.55 19.61
N ALA A 118 -16.54 7.88 18.57
CA ALA A 118 -17.97 7.75 18.27
C ALA A 118 -18.59 6.44 18.83
N MET A 119 -17.77 5.52 19.36
CA MET A 119 -18.25 4.26 19.92
C MET A 119 -18.71 4.42 21.37
N LYS A 120 -19.73 3.64 21.75
CA LYS A 120 -20.15 3.53 23.15
C LYS A 120 -19.32 2.46 23.84
N ASP A 121 -18.83 2.77 25.02
CA ASP A 121 -18.20 1.78 25.88
C ASP A 121 -19.26 0.77 26.35
N LEU A 122 -18.98 -0.52 26.14
CA LEU A 122 -19.85 -1.63 26.55
C LEU A 122 -19.44 -2.21 27.90
N GLY A 123 -18.36 -1.70 28.52
CA GLY A 123 -17.76 -2.25 29.74
C GLY A 123 -16.92 -3.50 29.47
N ASP A 124 -15.87 -3.68 30.28
CA ASP A 124 -15.02 -4.87 30.17
C ASP A 124 -15.70 -6.07 30.83
N THR A 125 -16.12 -7.05 30.02
CA THR A 125 -16.68 -8.33 30.49
C THR A 125 -15.60 -9.39 30.70
N HIS A 126 -14.33 -9.05 30.44
CA HIS A 126 -13.16 -9.93 30.58
C HIS A 126 -12.17 -9.39 31.63
N ALA A 127 -12.69 -9.01 32.79
CA ALA A 127 -11.88 -8.78 34.00
C ALA A 127 -11.54 -10.11 34.69
#